data_AF-A0A494XLD6-F1
#
_entry.id   AF-A0A494XLD6-F1
#
_cell.length_a   1.000
_cell.length_b   1.000
_cell.length_c   1.000
_cell.angle_alpha   90.00
_cell.angle_beta   90.00
_cell.angle_gamma   90.00
#
_symmetry.space_group_name_H-M   'P 1'
#
loop_
_entity.id
_entity.type
_entity.pdbx_description
1 polymer ?
#
loop_
_entity_poly.entity_id
_entity_poly.type
_entity_poly.pdbx_seq_one_letter_code
_entity_poly.pdbx_strand_id
1 'polypeptide(L)'
;MSTQATHTKKRRWYREDDKCPKCQDGRIKVRPNKKDGSLFFGCSNFPKLNCRFQEDIPERPGYVYVLSNPGYHLNGIPVVKIGYTTNTMKASLEQIDKTGVPFEFQVEYQKMVWKAWATMRKAHITLQAKRLNPDSIERDFFVCSIQEAVDAVAAAVQGDISYKAERPSELRSADDDVDPEAQLEPDAEEQRSTREAWRTSRRTETPGYVYVLANDVYHDGKAPLLKIGYTAWEPQQRADALYHWDYRNLDYRGVPQRFKVVHFARFERAFDAEQGVHEALDAFRVNPHREFFSCTLSQVVAAIQAELDREAREKVQREAAEQARKYQEAAQRQAREREVRTSPPQIHVPPPIPVRHTPGQPKIRTRRSLLSRLVIAGSVLGAVYAFDLLSDWLKPHPAPASTPAIQRPVNDQKTKKTDGHTTKRKKHRSVKKRQSAISAVEPEQQNEMPPPADVAPPDQ
;
A
#
# COMPACT_ATOMS: atom_id res chain seq x y z
N MET A 1 -7.40 49.68 13.68
CA MET A 1 -6.28 48.78 14.04
C MET A 1 -6.64 47.39 13.52
N SER A 2 -5.98 46.94 12.45
CA SER A 2 -6.24 45.64 11.82
C SER A 2 -5.46 44.56 12.57
N THR A 3 -6.16 43.68 13.28
CA THR A 3 -5.59 42.50 13.90
C THR A 3 -5.24 41.49 12.81
N GLN A 4 -3.95 41.39 12.48
CA GLN A 4 -3.47 40.33 11.60
C GLN A 4 -3.65 38.99 12.30
N ALA A 5 -4.58 38.17 11.80
CA ALA A 5 -4.75 36.80 12.23
C ALA A 5 -3.46 36.03 11.91
N THR A 6 -2.70 35.67 12.95
CA THR A 6 -1.55 34.79 12.81
C THR A 6 -2.06 33.40 12.46
N HIS A 7 -1.95 33.00 11.20
CA HIS A 7 -2.15 31.60 10.81
C HIS A 7 -1.15 30.72 11.58
N THR A 8 -1.62 30.03 12.61
CA THR A 8 -0.89 28.96 13.26
C THR A 8 -0.72 27.85 12.25
N LYS A 9 0.47 27.73 11.65
CA LYS A 9 0.80 26.59 10.79
C LYS A 9 0.58 25.32 11.62
N LYS A 10 -0.37 24.46 11.20
CA LYS A 10 -0.56 23.12 11.78
C LYS A 10 0.80 22.44 11.87
N ARG A 11 1.28 22.18 13.10
CA ARG A 11 2.60 21.56 13.29
C ARG A 11 2.55 20.18 12.67
N ARG A 12 3.44 19.93 11.70
CA ARG A 12 3.56 18.63 11.05
C ARG A 12 4.15 17.64 12.05
N TRP A 13 3.52 16.48 12.17
CA TRP A 13 4.01 15.39 13.01
C TRP A 13 5.16 14.68 12.30
N TYR A 14 6.22 14.39 13.06
CA TYR A 14 7.39 13.66 12.58
C TYR A 14 7.50 12.33 13.31
N ARG A 15 7.90 11.28 12.58
CA ARG A 15 8.24 9.95 13.11
C ARG A 15 9.72 9.67 12.88
N GLU A 16 10.24 8.70 13.62
CA GLU A 16 11.55 8.15 13.32
C GLU A 16 11.50 7.49 11.92
N ASP A 17 12.56 7.71 11.14
CA ASP A 17 12.71 7.31 9.74
C ASP A 17 11.86 8.02 8.69
N ASP A 18 11.07 9.04 9.06
CA ASP A 18 10.51 9.96 8.07
C ASP A 18 11.62 10.67 7.29
N LYS A 19 11.35 11.05 6.03
CA LYS A 19 12.25 11.95 5.29
C LYS A 19 12.37 13.27 6.04
N CYS A 20 13.60 13.71 6.26
CA CYS A 20 13.87 14.97 6.93
C CYS A 20 13.24 16.12 6.12
N PRO A 21 12.36 16.94 6.71
CA PRO A 21 11.67 18.00 5.97
C PRO A 21 12.63 19.10 5.48
N LYS A 22 13.83 19.19 6.08
CA LYS A 22 14.82 20.22 5.79
C LYS A 22 15.72 19.87 4.61
N CYS A 23 16.25 18.64 4.56
CA CYS A 23 17.15 18.23 3.47
C CYS A 23 16.56 17.21 2.50
N GLN A 24 15.42 16.59 2.83
CA GLN A 24 14.72 15.54 2.05
C GLN A 24 15.50 14.23 1.84
N ASP A 25 16.84 14.28 1.89
CA ASP A 25 17.73 13.13 1.75
C ASP A 25 17.93 12.37 3.05
N GLY A 26 17.94 13.11 4.17
CA GLY A 26 18.12 12.54 5.50
C GLY A 26 16.86 11.86 6.01
N ARG A 27 17.02 11.06 7.06
CA ARG A 27 15.95 10.40 7.82
C ARG A 27 15.85 11.02 9.21
N ILE A 28 14.66 11.17 9.76
CA ILE A 28 14.50 11.64 11.14
C ILE A 28 14.95 10.53 12.09
N LYS A 29 15.77 10.86 13.07
CA LYS A 29 16.30 9.95 14.10
C LYS A 29 16.07 10.56 15.47
N VAL A 30 15.76 9.74 16.44
CA VAL A 30 15.69 10.21 17.83
C VAL A 30 17.11 10.36 18.35
N ARG A 31 17.43 11.54 18.89
CA ARG A 31 18.75 11.85 19.43
C ARG A 31 18.60 12.39 20.86
N PRO A 32 19.49 12.03 21.78
CA PRO A 32 19.60 12.70 23.06
C PRO A 32 20.30 14.06 22.87
N ASN A 33 19.76 15.08 23.52
CA ASN A 33 20.38 16.39 23.64
C ASN A 33 21.57 16.28 24.59
N LYS A 34 22.73 16.81 24.16
CA LYS A 34 23.99 16.68 24.91
C LYS A 34 23.98 17.43 26.25
N LYS A 35 23.11 18.43 26.40
CA LYS A 35 23.10 19.30 27.59
C LYS A 35 22.32 18.69 28.77
N ASP A 36 21.14 18.15 28.47
CA ASP A 36 20.13 17.73 29.46
C ASP A 36 19.68 16.28 29.29
N GLY A 37 20.12 15.59 28.22
CA GLY A 37 19.70 14.22 27.91
C GLY A 37 18.30 14.11 27.29
N SER A 38 17.60 15.22 27.07
CA SER A 38 16.24 15.20 26.50
C SER A 38 16.24 14.62 25.09
N LEU A 39 15.20 13.85 24.74
CA LEU A 39 15.09 13.25 23.40
C LEU A 39 14.45 14.24 22.43
N PHE A 40 15.07 14.41 21.26
CA PHE A 40 14.55 15.25 20.18
C PHE A 40 14.62 14.51 18.83
N PHE A 41 13.80 14.92 17.87
CA PHE A 41 13.89 14.49 16.48
C PHE A 41 15.01 15.25 15.76
N GLY A 42 16.05 14.55 15.32
CA GLY A 42 17.17 15.12 14.57
C GLY A 42 17.36 14.45 13.20
N CYS A 43 17.99 15.14 12.24
CA CYS A 43 18.28 14.52 10.94
C CYS A 43 19.44 13.51 11.01
N SER A 44 19.36 12.37 10.32
CA SER A 44 20.43 11.37 10.18
C SER A 44 21.69 11.96 9.54
N ASN A 45 21.53 12.94 8.66
CA ASN A 45 22.63 13.61 7.96
C ASN A 45 23.34 14.64 8.85
N PHE A 46 22.90 14.84 10.10
CA PHE A 46 23.63 15.63 11.09
C PHE A 46 24.77 14.81 11.73
N PRO A 47 25.99 15.38 11.88
CA PRO A 47 26.44 16.69 11.40
C PRO A 47 27.00 16.68 9.97
N LYS A 48 27.16 15.49 9.36
CA LYS A 48 27.92 15.25 8.12
C LYS A 48 27.57 16.18 6.95
N LEU A 49 26.29 16.43 6.70
CA LEU A 49 25.82 17.29 5.60
C LEU A 49 25.20 18.61 6.11
N ASN A 50 25.58 19.06 7.31
CA ASN A 50 25.11 20.32 7.92
C ASN A 50 23.59 20.48 8.06
N CYS A 51 22.80 19.41 7.92
CA CYS A 51 21.35 19.47 8.15
C CYS A 51 21.05 19.56 9.65
N ARG A 52 20.82 20.77 10.15
CA ARG A 52 20.45 21.06 11.55
C ARG A 52 18.94 21.00 11.78
N PHE A 53 18.27 19.97 11.26
CA PHE A 53 16.87 19.74 11.64
C PHE A 53 16.84 19.20 13.07
N GLN A 54 16.09 19.89 13.93
CA GLN A 54 15.85 19.56 15.32
C GLN A 54 14.42 19.99 15.63
N GLU A 55 13.61 19.07 16.14
CA GLU A 55 12.28 19.33 16.66
C GLU A 55 12.12 18.56 17.96
N ASP A 56 11.49 19.17 18.96
CA ASP A 56 11.21 18.49 20.22
C ASP A 56 10.19 17.36 19.98
N ILE A 57 10.37 16.24 20.68
CA ILE A 57 9.37 15.17 20.63
C ILE A 57 8.17 15.66 21.42
N PRO A 58 6.96 15.72 20.82
CA PRO A 58 5.80 16.25 21.50
C PRO A 58 5.46 15.37 22.71
N GLU A 59 5.61 15.93 23.90
CA GLU A 59 5.07 15.35 25.13
C GLU A 59 3.57 15.64 25.16
N ARG A 60 2.78 14.68 24.69
CA ARG A 60 1.33 14.82 24.64
C ARG A 60 0.65 13.56 25.15
N PRO A 61 -0.48 13.74 25.85
CA PRO A 61 -1.26 12.61 26.28
C PRO A 61 -1.73 11.79 25.09
N GLY A 62 -1.68 10.47 25.25
CA GLY A 62 -2.09 9.52 24.23
C GLY A 62 -2.34 8.15 24.84
N TYR A 63 -3.04 7.31 24.08
CA TYR A 63 -3.17 5.90 24.41
C TYR A 63 -1.94 5.17 23.91
N VAL A 64 -1.32 4.37 24.78
CA VAL A 64 -0.43 3.28 24.36
C VAL A 64 -1.25 2.00 24.39
N TYR A 65 -1.13 1.18 23.36
CA TYR A 65 -1.99 0.03 23.16
C TYR A 65 -1.25 -1.21 22.68
N VAL A 66 -1.86 -2.36 22.93
CA VAL A 66 -1.54 -3.67 22.34
C VAL A 66 -2.76 -4.10 21.54
N LEU A 67 -2.59 -4.33 20.24
CA LEU A 67 -3.62 -4.87 19.36
C LEU A 67 -3.23 -6.27 18.89
N SER A 68 -4.21 -7.17 18.86
CA SER A 68 -4.10 -8.48 18.22
C SER A 68 -4.96 -8.52 16.95
N ASN A 69 -4.63 -9.43 16.03
CA ASN A 69 -5.47 -9.77 14.90
C ASN A 69 -5.52 -11.29 14.81
N PRO A 70 -6.70 -11.95 14.84
CA PRO A 70 -6.79 -13.40 14.79
C PRO A 70 -6.11 -14.03 13.57
N GLY A 71 -5.91 -13.27 12.50
CA GLY A 71 -5.23 -13.73 11.29
C GLY A 71 -3.71 -13.66 11.36
N TYR A 72 -3.11 -13.15 12.43
CA TYR A 72 -1.68 -12.81 12.47
C TYR A 72 -0.89 -13.78 13.36
N HIS A 73 -0.22 -14.73 12.71
CA HIS A 73 0.57 -15.75 13.38
C HIS A 73 1.84 -16.04 12.58
N LEU A 74 2.96 -16.21 13.28
CA LEU A 74 4.21 -16.69 12.70
C LEU A 74 4.65 -17.93 13.46
N ASN A 75 4.70 -19.08 12.77
CA ASN A 75 5.02 -20.38 13.38
C ASN A 75 4.12 -20.71 14.59
N GLY A 76 2.82 -20.40 14.49
CA GLY A 76 1.84 -20.61 15.57
C GLY A 76 1.90 -19.59 16.71
N ILE A 77 2.87 -18.67 16.70
CA ILE A 77 2.98 -17.60 17.72
C ILE A 77 2.22 -16.37 17.22
N PRO A 78 1.36 -15.74 18.04
CA PRO A 78 0.68 -14.50 17.66
C PRO A 78 1.65 -13.40 17.27
N VAL A 79 1.24 -12.60 16.28
CA VAL A 79 1.94 -11.36 15.92
C VAL A 79 1.08 -10.18 16.33
N VAL A 80 1.55 -9.45 17.34
CA VAL A 80 0.83 -8.33 17.96
C VAL A 80 1.38 -6.99 17.52
N LYS A 81 0.51 -5.98 17.46
CA LYS A 81 0.90 -4.59 17.20
C LYS A 81 0.98 -3.82 18.51
N ILE A 82 2.11 -3.19 18.80
CA ILE A 82 2.25 -2.26 19.93
C ILE A 82 2.38 -0.85 19.39
N GLY A 83 1.45 0.03 19.69
CA GLY A 83 1.47 1.39 19.15
C GLY A 83 1.02 2.43 20.15
N TYR A 84 0.94 3.67 19.66
CA TYR A 84 0.30 4.75 20.38
C TYR A 84 -0.58 5.57 19.45
N THR A 85 -1.49 6.33 20.05
CA THR A 85 -2.34 7.30 19.35
C THR A 85 -2.66 8.47 20.27
N THR A 86 -2.76 9.67 19.69
CA THR A 86 -3.30 10.85 20.35
C THR A 86 -4.79 11.05 20.07
N ASN A 87 -5.35 10.25 19.16
CA ASN A 87 -6.78 10.24 18.84
C ASN A 87 -7.52 9.29 19.80
N THR A 88 -8.84 9.21 19.63
CA THR A 88 -9.62 8.14 20.26
C THR A 88 -9.17 6.78 19.72
N MET A 89 -9.30 5.76 20.55
CA MET A 89 -8.95 4.38 20.15
C MET A 89 -9.86 3.88 19.03
N LYS A 90 -11.13 4.26 19.03
CA LYS A 90 -12.08 4.01 17.93
C LYS A 90 -11.56 4.56 16.59
N ALA A 91 -11.23 5.86 16.53
CA ALA A 91 -10.73 6.48 15.30
C ALA A 91 -9.40 5.86 14.83
N SER A 92 -8.59 5.36 15.78
CA SER A 92 -7.32 4.71 15.47
C SER A 92 -7.51 3.30 14.90
N LEU A 93 -8.47 2.53 15.42
CA LEU A 93 -8.87 1.24 14.85
C LEU A 93 -9.44 1.40 13.45
N GLU A 94 -10.38 2.33 13.25
CA GLU A 94 -10.95 2.66 11.92
C GLU A 94 -9.86 3.04 10.89
N GLN A 95 -8.77 3.67 11.33
CA GLN A 95 -7.63 3.96 10.48
C GLN A 95 -6.81 2.71 10.11
N ILE A 96 -6.62 1.81 11.05
CA ILE A 96 -5.76 0.63 10.92
C ILE A 96 -6.50 -0.53 10.22
N ASP A 97 -7.79 -0.71 10.49
CA ASP A 97 -8.69 -1.74 9.94
C ASP A 97 -9.07 -1.50 8.46
N LYS A 98 -8.22 -0.83 7.69
CA LYS A 98 -8.48 -0.58 6.27
C LYS A 98 -7.95 -1.70 5.39
N THR A 99 -7.87 -1.47 4.08
CA THR A 99 -7.49 -2.49 3.10
C THR A 99 -6.16 -3.17 3.44
N GLY A 100 -6.13 -4.50 3.43
CA GLY A 100 -4.92 -5.29 3.62
C GLY A 100 -4.85 -6.09 4.93
N VAL A 101 -5.87 -6.01 5.79
CA VAL A 101 -5.98 -6.83 7.01
C VAL A 101 -7.09 -7.89 6.85
N PRO A 102 -6.88 -9.14 7.30
CA PRO A 102 -7.85 -10.23 7.14
C PRO A 102 -9.04 -10.13 8.08
N PHE A 103 -8.78 -9.79 9.35
CA PHE A 103 -9.80 -9.58 10.39
C PHE A 103 -9.64 -8.19 11.01
N GLU A 104 -10.58 -7.78 11.83
CA GLU A 104 -10.49 -6.55 12.61
C GLU A 104 -9.48 -6.71 13.76
N PHE A 105 -8.82 -5.63 14.13
CA PHE A 105 -7.96 -5.61 15.30
C PHE A 105 -8.76 -5.62 16.60
N GLN A 106 -8.30 -6.42 17.56
CA GLN A 106 -8.83 -6.45 18.93
C GLN A 106 -7.91 -5.67 19.86
N VAL A 107 -8.49 -4.85 20.73
CA VAL A 107 -7.72 -4.10 21.74
C VAL A 107 -7.52 -4.98 22.95
N GLU A 108 -6.33 -5.53 23.10
CA GLU A 108 -5.96 -6.39 24.23
C GLU A 108 -5.59 -5.57 25.46
N TYR A 109 -4.97 -4.41 25.23
CA TYR A 109 -4.59 -3.48 26.29
C TYR A 109 -4.55 -2.06 25.74
N GLN A 110 -4.99 -1.11 26.57
CA GLN A 110 -4.80 0.31 26.30
C GLN A 110 -4.66 1.10 27.59
N LYS A 111 -3.80 2.13 27.59
CA LYS A 111 -3.66 3.05 28.72
C LYS A 111 -3.37 4.46 28.25
N MET A 112 -4.11 5.42 28.80
CA MET A 112 -3.83 6.84 28.63
C MET A 112 -2.65 7.27 29.51
N VAL A 113 -1.61 7.82 28.89
CA VAL A 113 -0.37 8.30 29.56
C VAL A 113 0.04 9.66 28.99
N TRP A 114 0.79 10.46 29.77
CA TRP A 114 1.23 11.80 29.33
C TRP A 114 2.31 11.77 28.24
N LYS A 115 3.18 10.75 28.22
CA LYS A 115 4.30 10.62 27.26
C LYS A 115 4.14 9.39 26.37
N ALA A 116 2.97 9.24 25.72
CA ALA A 116 2.58 8.01 25.04
C ALA A 116 3.62 7.46 24.04
N TRP A 117 4.26 8.34 23.26
CA TRP A 117 5.32 7.93 22.36
C TRP A 117 6.55 7.35 23.09
N ALA A 118 6.99 7.99 24.19
CA ALA A 118 8.15 7.54 24.96
C ALA A 118 7.85 6.22 25.68
N THR A 119 6.66 6.11 26.26
CA THR A 119 6.16 4.87 26.88
C THR A 119 6.11 3.73 25.87
N MET A 120 5.55 3.95 24.67
CA MET A 120 5.54 2.95 23.59
C MET A 120 6.97 2.55 23.18
N ARG A 121 7.88 3.53 22.99
CA ARG A 121 9.27 3.25 22.64
C ARG A 121 9.98 2.39 23.68
N LYS A 122 9.71 2.63 24.97
CA LYS A 122 10.27 1.81 26.07
C LYS A 122 9.80 0.36 26.00
N ALA A 123 8.51 0.13 25.71
CA ALA A 123 7.98 -1.21 25.45
C ALA A 123 8.65 -1.85 24.22
N HIS A 124 8.82 -1.10 23.12
CA HIS A 124 9.50 -1.58 21.91
C HIS A 124 10.95 -1.99 22.17
N ILE A 125 11.70 -1.22 22.98
CA ILE A 125 13.08 -1.56 23.36
C ILE A 125 13.11 -2.86 24.16
N THR A 126 12.16 -3.02 25.09
CA THR A 126 12.03 -4.22 25.91
C THR A 126 11.79 -5.47 25.04
N LEU A 127 10.99 -5.32 23.99
CA LEU A 127 10.65 -6.38 23.04
C LEU A 127 11.49 -6.37 21.76
N GLN A 128 12.65 -5.72 21.75
CA GLN A 128 13.44 -5.54 20.52
C GLN A 128 13.83 -6.88 19.87
N ALA A 129 14.18 -7.88 20.68
CA ALA A 129 14.52 -9.23 20.21
C ALA A 129 13.32 -10.01 19.64
N LYS A 130 12.10 -9.52 19.84
CA LYS A 130 10.84 -10.11 19.37
C LYS A 130 10.22 -9.33 18.21
N ARG A 131 10.88 -8.28 17.69
CA ARG A 131 10.39 -7.54 16.53
C ARG A 131 10.27 -8.46 15.33
N LEU A 132 9.12 -8.39 14.65
CA LEU A 132 8.88 -9.14 13.41
C LEU A 132 9.84 -8.73 12.29
N ASN A 133 10.13 -7.43 12.19
CA ASN A 133 11.07 -6.88 11.22
C ASN A 133 12.22 -6.19 11.98
N PRO A 134 13.28 -6.91 12.38
CA PRO A 134 14.36 -6.33 13.19
C PRO A 134 15.12 -5.21 12.47
N ASP A 135 15.19 -5.28 11.13
CA ASP A 135 15.90 -4.31 10.29
C ASP A 135 15.07 -3.05 9.97
N SER A 136 13.77 -3.06 10.27
CA SER A 136 12.86 -1.95 9.98
C SER A 136 12.12 -1.50 11.23
N ILE A 137 12.32 -0.24 11.61
CA ILE A 137 11.53 0.40 12.67
C ILE A 137 10.22 1.01 12.15
N GLU A 138 9.93 0.89 10.85
CA GLU A 138 8.72 1.44 10.23
C GLU A 138 7.44 0.71 10.67
N ARG A 139 7.59 -0.46 11.29
CA ARG A 139 6.50 -1.35 11.68
C ARG A 139 6.64 -1.72 13.15
N ASP A 140 5.50 -1.69 13.83
CA ASP A 140 5.43 -1.90 15.28
C ASP A 140 4.83 -3.28 15.62
N PHE A 141 5.27 -4.32 14.90
CA PHE A 141 4.78 -5.69 15.08
C PHE A 141 5.83 -6.57 15.75
N PHE A 142 5.35 -7.45 16.63
CA PHE A 142 6.17 -8.29 17.50
C PHE A 142 5.64 -9.72 17.49
N VAL A 143 6.55 -10.69 17.45
CA VAL A 143 6.27 -12.13 17.52
C VAL A 143 6.41 -12.56 18.97
N CYS A 144 5.34 -12.40 19.75
CA CYS A 144 5.28 -12.76 21.17
C CYS A 144 3.84 -13.01 21.59
N SER A 145 3.64 -13.61 22.75
CA SER A 145 2.29 -13.75 23.32
C SER A 145 1.67 -12.38 23.63
N ILE A 146 0.34 -12.35 23.67
CA ILE A 146 -0.41 -11.15 24.05
C ILE A 146 0.00 -10.71 25.47
N GLN A 147 0.12 -11.66 26.40
CA GLN A 147 0.50 -11.35 27.79
C GLN A 147 1.89 -10.71 27.88
N GLU A 148 2.90 -11.26 27.20
CA GLU A 148 4.25 -10.66 27.18
C GLU A 148 4.22 -9.22 26.64
N ALA A 149 3.41 -8.94 25.61
CA ALA A 149 3.25 -7.60 25.08
C ALA A 149 2.55 -6.65 26.05
N VAL A 150 1.49 -7.12 26.72
CA VAL A 150 0.79 -6.37 27.76
C VAL A 150 1.71 -6.04 28.93
N ASP A 151 2.48 -7.03 29.42
CA ASP A 151 3.41 -6.84 30.53
C ASP A 151 4.50 -5.83 30.18
N ALA A 152 5.06 -5.88 28.96
CA ALA A 152 6.05 -4.92 28.49
C ALA A 152 5.49 -3.49 28.43
N VAL A 153 4.25 -3.32 27.96
CA VAL A 153 3.59 -2.00 27.94
C VAL A 153 3.25 -1.54 29.35
N ALA A 154 2.72 -2.41 30.21
CA ALA A 154 2.37 -2.09 31.59
C ALA A 154 3.61 -1.66 32.42
N ALA A 155 4.72 -2.37 32.28
CA ALA A 155 6.00 -2.00 32.91
C ALA A 155 6.56 -0.68 32.36
N ALA A 156 6.35 -0.39 31.07
CA ALA A 156 6.71 0.90 30.50
C ALA A 156 5.89 2.03 31.13
N VAL A 157 4.56 1.84 31.26
CA VAL A 157 3.62 2.79 31.88
C VAL A 157 3.99 3.09 33.33
N GLN A 158 4.38 2.10 34.14
CA GLN A 158 4.72 2.33 35.56
C GLN A 158 5.89 3.30 35.76
N GLY A 159 6.77 3.44 34.77
CA GLY A 159 7.86 4.41 34.81
C GLY A 159 7.45 5.82 34.38
N ASP A 160 6.23 6.00 33.87
CA ASP A 160 5.69 7.27 33.40
C ASP A 160 4.46 7.69 34.24
N ILE A 161 4.28 8.99 34.46
CA ILE A 161 3.16 9.51 35.25
C ILE A 161 1.86 9.26 34.46
N SER A 162 0.92 8.54 35.07
CA SER A 162 -0.40 8.29 34.45
C SER A 162 -1.15 9.62 34.27
N TYR A 163 -1.81 9.81 33.13
CA TYR A 163 -2.47 11.07 32.77
C TYR A 163 -3.46 11.59 33.83
N LYS A 164 -4.06 10.70 34.62
CA LYS A 164 -5.01 11.07 35.68
C LYS A 164 -4.34 11.69 36.93
N ALA A 165 -3.04 11.48 37.14
CA ALA A 165 -2.36 11.94 38.35
C ALA A 165 -1.98 13.43 38.32
N GLU A 166 -1.80 14.02 37.14
CA GLU A 166 -1.28 15.39 36.99
C GLU A 166 -1.92 16.13 35.81
N ARG A 167 -3.26 16.11 35.69
CA ARG A 167 -3.93 16.97 34.72
C ARG A 167 -3.78 18.43 35.18
N PRO A 168 -3.11 19.33 34.44
CA PRO A 168 -3.17 20.76 34.73
C PRO A 168 -4.64 21.22 34.60
N SER A 169 -5.12 22.04 35.54
CA SER A 169 -6.53 22.44 35.64
C SER A 169 -7.04 23.25 34.44
N GLU A 170 -6.14 23.79 33.61
CA GLU A 170 -6.47 24.65 32.49
C GLU A 170 -6.08 24.01 31.16
N LEU A 171 -7.05 23.38 30.50
CA LEU A 171 -6.95 23.08 29.07
C LEU A 171 -7.15 24.39 28.31
N ARG A 172 -6.10 24.86 27.63
CA ARG A 172 -6.19 25.95 26.66
C ARG A 172 -7.11 25.51 25.52
N SER A 173 -8.20 26.24 25.33
CA SER A 173 -9.29 26.04 24.37
C SER A 173 -8.90 26.21 22.89
N ALA A 174 -7.63 25.97 22.52
CA ALA A 174 -7.07 26.31 21.22
C ALA A 174 -6.88 25.10 20.28
N ASP A 175 -7.34 23.91 20.67
CA ASP A 175 -7.20 22.67 19.89
C ASP A 175 -8.51 22.19 19.23
N ASP A 176 -9.61 22.96 19.32
CA ASP A 176 -10.91 22.64 18.70
C ASP A 176 -11.04 23.22 17.27
N ASP A 177 -10.06 22.90 16.41
CA ASP A 177 -10.13 23.14 14.95
C ASP A 177 -10.91 22.00 14.25
N VAL A 178 -12.09 21.66 14.76
CA VAL A 178 -12.99 20.69 14.09
C VAL A 178 -13.93 21.47 13.20
N ASP A 179 -13.72 21.36 11.89
CA ASP A 179 -14.59 21.94 10.86
C ASP A 179 -16.02 21.38 11.01
N PRO A 180 -17.03 22.21 11.35
CA PRO A 180 -18.40 21.75 11.53
C PRO A 180 -19.05 21.28 10.22
N GLU A 181 -18.51 21.69 9.06
CA GLU A 181 -18.97 21.24 7.75
C GLU A 181 -18.45 19.82 7.43
N ALA A 182 -17.31 19.43 8.02
CA ALA A 182 -16.81 18.05 8.00
C ALA A 182 -17.59 17.10 8.95
N GLN A 183 -18.49 17.62 9.78
CA GLN A 183 -19.40 16.82 10.63
C GLN A 183 -20.75 16.54 9.96
N LEU A 184 -21.06 17.21 8.85
CA LEU A 184 -22.23 16.89 8.03
C LEU A 184 -21.88 15.65 7.21
N GLU A 185 -22.20 14.47 7.74
CA GLU A 185 -22.12 13.24 6.95
C GLU A 185 -23.02 13.38 5.73
N PRO A 186 -22.50 13.20 4.49
CA PRO A 186 -23.35 13.16 3.31
C PRO A 186 -24.43 12.09 3.50
N ASP A 187 -25.64 12.34 3.00
CA ASP A 187 -26.76 11.41 3.14
C ASP A 187 -26.33 9.98 2.80
N ALA A 188 -26.56 9.04 3.72
CA ALA A 188 -26.17 7.65 3.58
C ALA A 188 -26.75 7.02 2.29
N GLU A 189 -27.88 7.53 1.79
CA GLU A 189 -28.48 7.13 0.52
C GLU A 189 -27.70 7.64 -0.70
N GLU A 190 -27.26 8.90 -0.66
CA GLU A 190 -26.45 9.53 -1.71
C GLU A 190 -25.05 8.91 -1.79
N GLN A 191 -24.43 8.59 -0.64
CA GLN A 191 -23.15 7.87 -0.61
C GLN A 191 -23.27 6.44 -1.17
N ARG A 192 -24.39 5.75 -0.88
CA ARG A 192 -24.65 4.40 -1.39
C ARG A 192 -24.87 4.41 -2.90
N SER A 193 -25.74 5.27 -3.40
CA SER A 193 -26.02 5.38 -4.84
C SER A 193 -24.80 5.84 -5.65
N THR A 194 -24.00 6.79 -5.13
CA THR A 194 -22.76 7.23 -5.77
C THR A 194 -21.72 6.12 -5.80
N ARG A 195 -21.57 5.33 -4.72
CA ARG A 195 -20.68 4.14 -4.70
C ARG A 195 -21.17 3.06 -5.65
N GLU A 196 -22.47 2.83 -5.74
CA GLU A 196 -23.06 1.82 -6.60
C GLU A 196 -22.94 2.17 -8.09
N ALA A 197 -23.23 3.43 -8.45
CA ALA A 197 -23.00 3.98 -9.79
C ALA A 197 -21.51 3.97 -10.18
N TRP A 198 -20.62 4.26 -9.23
CA TRP A 198 -19.17 4.18 -9.46
C TRP A 198 -18.69 2.72 -9.62
N ARG A 199 -19.25 1.79 -8.83
CA ARG A 199 -18.97 0.35 -8.94
C ARG A 199 -19.40 -0.22 -10.29
N THR A 200 -20.57 0.18 -10.80
CA THR A 200 -21.12 -0.34 -12.06
C THR A 200 -20.50 0.28 -13.31
N SER A 201 -20.15 1.57 -13.31
CA SER A 201 -19.78 2.28 -14.56
C SER A 201 -18.30 2.24 -14.96
N ARG A 202 -17.36 2.00 -14.04
CA ARG A 202 -15.91 2.08 -14.34
C ARG A 202 -15.14 0.77 -14.30
N ARG A 203 -15.69 -0.31 -13.74
CA ARG A 203 -14.88 -1.49 -13.42
C ARG A 203 -14.98 -2.62 -14.44
N THR A 204 -16.09 -2.75 -15.15
CA THR A 204 -16.40 -3.92 -16.00
C THR A 204 -15.55 -4.05 -17.27
N GLU A 205 -14.95 -2.96 -17.75
CA GLU A 205 -14.13 -2.96 -18.98
C GLU A 205 -12.65 -2.59 -18.74
N THR A 206 -12.19 -2.56 -17.49
CA THR A 206 -10.80 -2.17 -17.21
C THR A 206 -9.86 -3.37 -17.39
N PRO A 207 -8.97 -3.36 -18.40
CA PRO A 207 -7.94 -4.38 -18.52
C PRO A 207 -6.96 -4.26 -17.34
N GLY A 208 -6.46 -5.40 -16.89
CA GLY A 208 -5.62 -5.43 -15.71
C GLY A 208 -5.19 -6.84 -15.33
N TYR A 209 -4.83 -7.00 -14.07
CA TYR A 209 -4.39 -8.26 -13.50
C TYR A 209 -5.30 -8.67 -12.36
N VAL A 210 -5.68 -9.94 -12.33
CA VAL A 210 -6.10 -10.61 -11.10
C VAL A 210 -4.84 -11.19 -10.47
N TYR A 211 -4.60 -10.88 -9.21
CA TYR A 211 -3.38 -11.25 -8.49
C TYR A 211 -3.69 -12.00 -7.20
N VAL A 212 -2.71 -12.77 -6.76
CA VAL A 212 -2.71 -13.50 -5.50
C VAL A 212 -1.50 -13.05 -4.70
N LEU A 213 -1.74 -12.50 -3.51
CA LEU A 213 -0.71 -12.10 -2.57
C LEU A 213 -0.68 -13.05 -1.38
N ALA A 214 0.53 -13.41 -0.98
CA ALA A 214 0.78 -14.14 0.26
C ALA A 214 1.53 -13.25 1.25
N ASN A 215 1.28 -13.49 2.54
CA ASN A 215 2.05 -12.93 3.64
C ASN A 215 2.28 -14.07 4.64
N ASP A 216 3.53 -14.32 5.02
CA ASP A 216 3.90 -15.46 5.85
C ASP A 216 3.27 -15.39 7.26
N VAL A 217 2.82 -14.21 7.68
CA VAL A 217 2.15 -13.98 8.98
C VAL A 217 0.64 -14.26 8.90
N TYR A 218 0.06 -14.34 7.71
CA TYR A 218 -1.40 -14.40 7.58
C TYR A 218 -1.87 -15.85 7.58
N HIS A 219 -2.61 -16.24 8.62
CA HIS A 219 -3.06 -17.61 8.84
C HIS A 219 -4.38 -17.62 9.63
N ASP A 220 -5.29 -18.54 9.36
CA ASP A 220 -6.50 -18.78 10.19
C ASP A 220 -6.27 -19.83 11.30
N GLY A 221 -5.01 -20.13 11.60
CA GLY A 221 -4.59 -21.22 12.48
C GLY A 221 -4.48 -22.59 11.81
N LYS A 222 -5.07 -22.79 10.63
CA LYS A 222 -5.01 -24.08 9.89
C LYS A 222 -4.30 -23.98 8.56
N ALA A 223 -4.54 -22.90 7.81
CA ALA A 223 -3.95 -22.67 6.49
C ALA A 223 -3.52 -21.21 6.30
N PRO A 224 -2.55 -20.96 5.39
CA PRO A 224 -2.16 -19.60 5.04
C PRO A 224 -3.33 -18.87 4.37
N LEU A 225 -3.47 -17.59 4.68
CA LEU A 225 -4.47 -16.74 4.04
C LEU A 225 -3.89 -16.08 2.82
N LEU A 226 -4.57 -16.24 1.70
CA LEU A 226 -4.24 -15.60 0.43
C LEU A 226 -5.14 -14.38 0.23
N LYS A 227 -4.54 -13.26 -0.16
CA LYS A 227 -5.28 -12.10 -0.62
C LYS A 227 -5.44 -12.16 -2.14
N ILE A 228 -6.68 -12.18 -2.61
CA ILE A 228 -6.99 -12.16 -4.03
C ILE A 228 -7.55 -10.78 -4.36
N GLY A 229 -7.11 -10.16 -5.44
CA GLY A 229 -7.67 -8.88 -5.86
C GLY A 229 -7.32 -8.57 -7.29
N TYR A 230 -7.78 -7.40 -7.77
CA TYR A 230 -7.44 -6.93 -9.10
C TYR A 230 -6.74 -5.56 -9.08
N THR A 231 -5.98 -5.27 -10.13
CA THR A 231 -5.35 -3.97 -10.34
C THR A 231 -5.15 -3.68 -11.82
N ALA A 232 -5.16 -2.40 -12.21
CA ALA A 232 -4.75 -1.95 -13.54
C ALA A 232 -3.22 -1.77 -13.66
N TRP A 233 -2.48 -1.86 -12.56
CA TRP A 233 -1.02 -1.72 -12.51
C TRP A 233 -0.33 -3.07 -12.39
N GLU A 234 1.00 -3.09 -12.38
CA GLU A 234 1.73 -4.33 -12.12
C GLU A 234 1.41 -4.86 -10.70
N PRO A 235 1.12 -6.17 -10.53
CA PRO A 235 0.77 -6.76 -9.24
C PRO A 235 1.79 -6.45 -8.13
N GLN A 236 3.08 -6.41 -8.46
CA GLN A 236 4.13 -6.07 -7.51
C GLN A 236 4.01 -4.62 -7.00
N GLN A 237 3.68 -3.67 -7.88
CA GLN A 237 3.44 -2.28 -7.47
C GLN A 237 2.21 -2.16 -6.57
N ARG A 238 1.18 -2.97 -6.82
CA ARG A 238 0.01 -3.04 -5.94
C ARG A 238 0.34 -3.65 -4.58
N ALA A 239 1.14 -4.72 -4.54
CA ALA A 239 1.63 -5.33 -3.31
C ALA A 239 2.45 -4.33 -2.48
N ASP A 240 3.37 -3.62 -3.13
CA ASP A 240 4.16 -2.56 -2.49
C ASP A 240 3.29 -1.39 -2.05
N ALA A 241 2.29 -0.99 -2.82
CA ALA A 241 1.32 0.03 -2.40
C ALA A 241 0.55 -0.43 -1.16
N LEU A 242 0.05 -1.67 -1.09
CA LEU A 242 -0.65 -2.15 0.11
C LEU A 242 0.25 -2.12 1.36
N TYR A 243 1.56 -2.30 1.20
CA TYR A 243 2.51 -2.19 2.30
C TYR A 243 2.93 -0.74 2.60
N HIS A 244 3.18 0.09 1.59
CA HIS A 244 3.82 1.41 1.72
C HIS A 244 2.88 2.61 1.57
N TRP A 245 1.65 2.43 1.08
CA TRP A 245 0.86 3.53 0.54
C TRP A 245 0.69 4.69 1.52
N ASP A 246 1.44 5.75 1.23
CA ASP A 246 1.15 7.13 1.52
C ASP A 246 1.64 7.94 0.33
N TYR A 247 0.78 8.77 -0.25
CA TYR A 247 1.25 9.78 -1.20
C TYR A 247 1.06 11.21 -0.71
N ARG A 248 0.42 11.43 0.46
CA ARG A 248 0.26 12.76 1.09
C ARG A 248 -0.57 12.77 2.39
N ASN A 249 -1.28 11.69 2.75
CA ASN A 249 -2.39 11.69 3.71
C ASN A 249 -2.48 10.40 4.56
N LEU A 250 -1.50 10.21 5.46
CA LEU A 250 -1.65 9.54 6.77
C LEU A 250 -2.17 8.08 6.76
N ASP A 251 -1.18 7.20 6.65
CA ASP A 251 -0.93 6.10 7.59
C ASP A 251 -1.85 4.87 7.55
N TYR A 252 -1.55 3.95 6.63
CA TYR A 252 -1.96 2.55 6.74
C TYR A 252 -0.86 1.75 7.46
N ARG A 253 -1.14 1.31 8.70
CA ARG A 253 -0.19 0.60 9.58
C ARG A 253 -0.63 -0.83 9.93
N GLY A 254 -1.65 -1.34 9.23
CA GLY A 254 -2.26 -2.62 9.53
C GLY A 254 -1.47 -3.82 9.01
N VAL A 255 -0.66 -3.66 7.96
CA VAL A 255 0.05 -4.78 7.30
C VAL A 255 1.42 -5.03 7.97
N PRO A 256 1.67 -6.23 8.54
CA PRO A 256 2.86 -6.52 9.34
C PRO A 256 4.12 -6.76 8.50
N GLN A 257 3.98 -7.37 7.33
CA GLN A 257 5.07 -7.68 6.39
C GLN A 257 4.67 -7.34 4.96
N ARG A 258 5.66 -7.22 4.07
CA ARG A 258 5.37 -7.04 2.64
C ARG A 258 4.64 -8.26 2.09
N PHE A 259 3.70 -8.01 1.20
CA PHE A 259 3.08 -9.07 0.41
C PHE A 259 4.05 -9.59 -0.65
N LYS A 260 4.06 -10.91 -0.85
CA LYS A 260 4.69 -11.58 -1.99
C LYS A 260 3.62 -11.83 -3.05
N VAL A 261 3.85 -11.38 -4.29
CA VAL A 261 3.01 -11.78 -5.41
C VAL A 261 3.34 -13.24 -5.74
N VAL A 262 2.41 -14.16 -5.46
CA VAL A 262 2.64 -15.60 -5.67
C VAL A 262 2.03 -16.11 -6.96
N HIS A 263 1.03 -15.41 -7.50
CA HIS A 263 0.46 -15.69 -8.81
C HIS A 263 -0.26 -14.44 -9.35
N PHE A 264 -0.37 -14.31 -10.67
CA PHE A 264 -1.21 -13.33 -11.33
C PHE A 264 -1.51 -13.75 -12.77
N ALA A 265 -2.62 -13.26 -13.30
CA ALA A 265 -2.99 -13.40 -14.70
C ALA A 265 -3.59 -12.10 -15.22
N ARG A 266 -3.38 -11.81 -16.51
CA ARG A 266 -3.88 -10.61 -17.18
C ARG A 266 -5.23 -10.91 -17.82
N PHE A 267 -6.17 -9.97 -17.70
CA PHE A 267 -7.53 -10.05 -18.23
C PHE A 267 -7.90 -8.77 -18.99
N GLU A 268 -8.77 -8.87 -19.99
CA GLU A 268 -9.41 -7.72 -20.63
C GLU A 268 -10.44 -7.09 -19.68
N ARG A 269 -11.11 -7.91 -18.86
CA ARG A 269 -12.12 -7.52 -17.86
C ARG A 269 -11.71 -7.95 -16.45
N ALA A 270 -10.61 -7.40 -15.94
CA ALA A 270 -9.97 -7.90 -14.72
C ALA A 270 -10.84 -7.84 -13.46
N PHE A 271 -11.75 -6.87 -13.36
CA PHE A 271 -12.70 -6.81 -12.25
C PHE A 271 -13.70 -7.96 -12.29
N ASP A 272 -14.30 -8.23 -13.46
CA ASP A 272 -15.31 -9.29 -13.60
C ASP A 272 -14.69 -10.68 -13.41
N ALA A 273 -13.45 -10.85 -13.88
CA ALA A 273 -12.65 -12.04 -13.61
C ALA A 273 -12.38 -12.21 -12.12
N GLU A 274 -11.98 -11.15 -11.40
CA GLU A 274 -11.77 -11.21 -9.95
C GLU A 274 -13.03 -11.57 -9.18
N GLN A 275 -14.18 -10.98 -9.54
CA GLN A 275 -15.46 -11.34 -8.94
C GLN A 275 -15.80 -12.81 -9.20
N GLY A 276 -15.58 -13.32 -10.43
CA GLY A 276 -15.75 -14.74 -10.73
C GLY A 276 -14.85 -15.66 -9.89
N VAL A 277 -13.58 -15.27 -9.67
CA VAL A 277 -12.68 -15.98 -8.74
C VAL A 277 -13.19 -15.94 -7.30
N HIS A 278 -13.69 -14.79 -6.83
CA HIS A 278 -14.23 -14.65 -5.47
C HIS A 278 -15.47 -15.53 -5.27
N GLU A 279 -16.38 -15.57 -6.23
CA GLU A 279 -17.57 -16.42 -6.21
C GLU A 279 -17.19 -17.90 -6.19
N ALA A 280 -16.24 -18.32 -7.03
CA ALA A 280 -15.76 -19.69 -7.09
C ALA A 280 -15.08 -20.14 -5.77
N LEU A 281 -14.51 -19.19 -5.02
CA LEU A 281 -13.80 -19.44 -3.76
C LEU A 281 -14.57 -18.98 -2.53
N ASP A 282 -15.86 -18.66 -2.64
CA ASP A 282 -16.64 -18.05 -1.56
C ASP A 282 -16.67 -18.90 -0.28
N ALA A 283 -16.74 -20.24 -0.46
CA ALA A 283 -16.66 -21.19 0.66
C ALA A 283 -15.35 -21.14 1.45
N PHE A 284 -14.27 -20.59 0.87
CA PHE A 284 -12.97 -20.41 1.52
C PHE A 284 -12.76 -18.99 2.06
N ARG A 285 -13.72 -18.08 1.86
CA ARG A 285 -13.59 -16.69 2.25
C ARG A 285 -13.69 -16.55 3.77
N VAL A 286 -12.64 -15.99 4.41
CA VAL A 286 -12.61 -15.87 5.88
C VAL A 286 -13.36 -14.65 6.41
N ASN A 287 -13.61 -13.67 5.54
CA ASN A 287 -14.37 -12.48 5.89
C ASN A 287 -15.14 -11.98 4.66
N PRO A 288 -16.48 -11.89 4.71
CA PRO A 288 -17.30 -11.50 3.54
C PRO A 288 -17.02 -10.07 3.07
N HIS A 289 -16.48 -9.21 3.94
CA HIS A 289 -16.16 -7.83 3.62
C HIS A 289 -14.71 -7.63 3.18
N ARG A 290 -13.90 -8.70 3.16
CA ARG A 290 -12.49 -8.64 2.77
C ARG A 290 -12.20 -9.66 1.67
N GLU A 291 -11.05 -9.50 1.05
CA GLU A 291 -10.64 -10.32 -0.10
C GLU A 291 -9.57 -11.34 0.34
N PHE A 292 -9.81 -12.02 1.47
CA PHE A 292 -8.91 -13.02 2.05
C PHE A 292 -9.58 -14.38 2.08
N PHE A 293 -8.81 -15.40 1.70
CA PHE A 293 -9.28 -16.76 1.50
C PHE A 293 -8.36 -17.76 2.18
N SER A 294 -8.92 -18.72 2.91
CA SER A 294 -8.23 -19.85 3.51
C SER A 294 -8.26 -21.03 2.53
N CYS A 295 -7.37 -20.98 1.55
CA CYS A 295 -7.26 -22.00 0.50
C CYS A 295 -5.81 -22.13 0.02
N THR A 296 -5.52 -23.23 -0.67
CA THR A 296 -4.20 -23.48 -1.25
C THR A 296 -3.99 -22.65 -2.52
N LEU A 297 -2.74 -22.33 -2.84
CA LEU A 297 -2.41 -21.64 -4.08
C LEU A 297 -2.92 -22.39 -5.33
N SER A 298 -2.90 -23.73 -5.32
CA SER A 298 -3.39 -24.55 -6.42
C SER A 298 -4.90 -24.34 -6.67
N GLN A 299 -5.70 -24.22 -5.62
CA GLN A 299 -7.15 -23.94 -5.75
C GLN A 299 -7.39 -22.56 -6.36
N VAL A 300 -6.62 -21.56 -5.93
CA VAL A 300 -6.71 -20.20 -6.49
C VAL A 300 -6.29 -20.16 -7.95
N VAL A 301 -5.18 -20.83 -8.30
CA VAL A 301 -4.71 -20.92 -9.69
C VAL A 301 -5.74 -21.61 -10.57
N ALA A 302 -6.37 -22.69 -10.10
CA ALA A 302 -7.44 -23.36 -10.83
C ALA A 302 -8.65 -22.45 -11.07
N ALA A 303 -9.07 -21.66 -10.08
CA ALA A 303 -10.15 -20.68 -10.23
C ALA A 303 -9.79 -19.57 -11.23
N ILE A 304 -8.57 -19.03 -11.16
CA ILE A 304 -8.08 -18.04 -12.12
C ILE A 304 -8.00 -18.61 -13.54
N GLN A 305 -7.57 -19.86 -13.69
CA GLN A 305 -7.52 -20.52 -14.99
C GLN A 305 -8.92 -20.73 -15.58
N ALA A 306 -9.90 -21.13 -14.76
CA ALA A 306 -11.28 -21.26 -15.21
C ALA A 306 -11.85 -19.93 -15.73
N GLU A 307 -11.46 -18.82 -15.11
CA GLU A 307 -11.82 -17.46 -15.55
C GLU A 307 -11.13 -17.06 -16.86
N LEU A 308 -9.86 -17.42 -17.06
CA LEU A 308 -9.17 -17.22 -18.34
C LEU A 308 -9.87 -17.99 -19.47
N ASP A 309 -10.25 -19.24 -19.21
CA ASP A 309 -10.95 -20.09 -20.17
C ASP A 309 -12.37 -19.54 -20.48
N ARG A 310 -13.04 -18.94 -19.48
CA ARG A 310 -14.32 -18.23 -19.67
C ARG A 310 -14.13 -17.00 -20.57
N GLU A 311 -13.19 -16.12 -20.25
CA GLU A 311 -12.92 -14.90 -21.05
C GLU A 311 -12.52 -15.24 -22.49
N ALA A 312 -11.71 -16.29 -22.70
CA ALA A 312 -11.34 -16.76 -24.03
C ALA A 312 -12.57 -17.23 -24.85
N ARG A 313 -13.49 -17.98 -24.23
CA ARG A 313 -14.75 -18.40 -24.88
C ARG A 313 -15.64 -17.21 -25.23
N GLU A 314 -15.80 -16.26 -24.31
CA GLU A 314 -16.57 -15.03 -24.53
C GLU A 314 -15.96 -14.20 -25.67
N LYS A 315 -14.64 -14.10 -25.74
CA LYS A 315 -13.94 -13.41 -26.83
C LYS A 315 -14.25 -14.03 -28.19
N VAL A 316 -14.12 -15.36 -28.32
CA VAL A 316 -14.47 -16.09 -29.54
C VAL A 316 -15.94 -15.86 -29.92
N GLN A 317 -16.85 -15.89 -28.95
CA GLN A 317 -18.27 -15.62 -29.18
C GLN A 317 -18.53 -14.18 -29.66
N ARG A 318 -17.85 -13.18 -29.07
CA ARG A 318 -17.96 -11.77 -29.48
C ARG A 318 -17.44 -11.55 -30.89
N GLU A 319 -16.27 -12.12 -31.22
CA GLU A 319 -15.68 -12.03 -32.56
C GLU A 319 -16.57 -12.72 -33.61
N ALA A 320 -17.12 -13.89 -33.28
CA ALA A 320 -18.07 -14.60 -34.15
C ALA A 320 -19.36 -13.78 -34.36
N ALA A 321 -19.91 -13.17 -33.30
CA ALA A 321 -21.10 -12.33 -33.37
C ALA A 321 -20.84 -11.05 -34.20
N GLU A 322 -19.68 -10.43 -34.06
CA GLU A 322 -19.29 -9.27 -34.85
C GLU A 322 -19.13 -9.64 -36.34
N GLN A 323 -18.49 -10.77 -36.64
CA GLN A 323 -18.34 -11.26 -38.01
C GLN A 323 -19.70 -11.59 -38.64
N ALA A 324 -20.61 -12.21 -37.88
CA ALA A 324 -21.97 -12.48 -38.31
C ALA A 324 -22.74 -11.18 -38.60
N ARG A 325 -22.60 -10.15 -37.75
CA ARG A 325 -23.19 -8.82 -37.98
C ARG A 325 -22.68 -8.19 -39.28
N LYS A 326 -21.36 -8.21 -39.51
CA LYS A 326 -20.76 -7.71 -40.76
C LYS A 326 -21.29 -8.44 -41.99
N TYR A 327 -21.46 -9.76 -41.90
CA TYR A 327 -22.02 -10.55 -43.00
C TYR A 327 -23.50 -10.20 -43.27
N GLN A 328 -24.31 -10.03 -42.22
CA GLN A 328 -25.71 -9.60 -42.36
C GLN A 328 -25.84 -8.20 -42.96
N GLU A 329 -25.04 -7.23 -42.50
CA GLU A 329 -25.00 -5.88 -43.06
C GLU A 329 -24.61 -5.89 -44.54
N ALA A 330 -23.61 -6.71 -44.93
CA ALA A 330 -23.21 -6.88 -46.32
C ALA A 330 -24.33 -7.51 -47.17
N ALA A 331 -25.01 -8.53 -46.67
CA ALA A 331 -26.13 -9.17 -47.35
C ALA A 331 -27.31 -8.20 -47.54
N GLN A 332 -27.66 -7.41 -46.51
CA GLN A 332 -28.68 -6.37 -46.61
C GLN A 332 -28.31 -5.28 -47.62
N ARG A 333 -27.05 -4.86 -47.66
CA ARG A 333 -26.56 -3.90 -48.65
C ARG A 333 -26.69 -4.44 -50.07
N GLN A 334 -26.26 -5.68 -50.31
CA GLN A 334 -26.41 -6.32 -51.62
C GLN A 334 -27.89 -6.47 -52.03
N ALA A 335 -28.79 -6.77 -51.09
CA ALA A 335 -30.22 -6.84 -51.34
C ALA A 335 -30.79 -5.47 -51.77
N ARG A 336 -30.43 -4.39 -51.08
CA ARG A 336 -30.82 -3.02 -51.46
C ARG A 336 -30.27 -2.63 -52.83
N GLU A 337 -29.01 -2.96 -53.13
CA GLU A 337 -28.40 -2.69 -54.44
C GLU A 337 -29.10 -3.47 -55.57
N ARG A 338 -29.55 -4.70 -55.31
CA ARG A 338 -30.37 -5.48 -56.25
C ARG A 338 -31.74 -4.86 -56.46
N GLU A 339 -32.43 -4.48 -55.39
CA GLU A 339 -33.76 -3.84 -55.47
C GLU A 339 -33.73 -2.54 -56.27
N VAL A 340 -32.69 -1.72 -56.08
CA VAL A 340 -32.47 -0.49 -56.87
C VAL A 340 -32.24 -0.80 -58.36
N ARG A 341 -31.53 -1.90 -58.68
CA ARG A 341 -31.30 -2.32 -60.07
C ARG A 341 -32.54 -2.91 -60.75
N THR A 342 -33.39 -3.61 -60.01
CA THR A 342 -34.61 -4.24 -60.56
C THR A 342 -35.81 -3.32 -60.60
N SER A 343 -35.78 -2.22 -59.84
CA SER A 343 -36.81 -1.19 -59.91
C SER A 343 -36.82 -0.59 -61.32
N PRO A 344 -37.95 -0.62 -62.06
CA PRO A 344 -38.07 0.07 -63.33
C PRO A 344 -37.64 1.52 -63.12
N PRO A 345 -36.86 2.13 -64.04
CA PRO A 345 -36.51 3.53 -63.94
C PRO A 345 -37.80 4.30 -63.73
N GLN A 346 -37.98 4.88 -62.53
CA GLN A 346 -39.11 5.75 -62.31
C GLN A 346 -38.98 6.85 -63.33
N ILE A 347 -39.90 6.86 -64.30
CA ILE A 347 -40.04 7.96 -65.24
C ILE A 347 -40.31 9.16 -64.34
N HIS A 348 -39.26 9.94 -64.12
CA HIS A 348 -39.32 11.13 -63.31
C HIS A 348 -40.23 12.08 -64.09
N VAL A 349 -41.53 12.03 -63.80
CA VAL A 349 -42.44 13.08 -64.22
C VAL A 349 -41.89 14.32 -63.50
N PRO A 350 -41.38 15.32 -64.24
CA PRO A 350 -40.84 16.50 -63.61
C PRO A 350 -41.96 17.07 -62.72
N PRO A 351 -41.67 17.38 -61.44
CA PRO A 351 -42.66 18.03 -60.63
C PRO A 351 -43.13 19.30 -61.36
N PRO A 352 -44.42 19.63 -61.33
CA PRO A 352 -44.93 20.86 -61.93
C PRO A 352 -44.07 22.01 -61.43
N ILE A 353 -43.50 22.76 -62.38
CA ILE A 353 -42.64 23.91 -62.15
C ILE A 353 -43.32 24.79 -61.10
N PRO A 354 -42.82 24.86 -59.86
CA PRO A 354 -43.39 25.77 -58.88
C PRO A 354 -43.18 27.18 -59.41
N VAL A 355 -44.30 27.90 -59.53
CA VAL A 355 -44.33 29.29 -59.95
C VAL A 355 -43.31 30.07 -59.13
N ARG A 356 -42.39 30.69 -59.86
CA ARG A 356 -41.26 31.46 -59.38
C ARG A 356 -41.79 32.73 -58.70
N HIS A 357 -42.06 32.66 -57.39
CA HIS A 357 -42.18 33.88 -56.60
C HIS A 357 -40.79 34.53 -56.49
N THR A 358 -40.77 35.80 -56.88
CA THR A 358 -39.64 36.73 -56.91
C THR A 358 -39.00 36.93 -55.52
N PRO A 359 -37.72 37.35 -55.49
CA PRO A 359 -36.80 37.12 -54.37
C PRO A 359 -36.95 38.15 -53.25
N GLY A 360 -37.14 37.64 -52.02
CA GLY A 360 -37.02 38.39 -50.78
C GLY A 360 -35.69 38.11 -50.08
N GLN A 361 -34.73 39.00 -50.29
CA GLN A 361 -33.55 39.32 -49.48
C GLN A 361 -32.41 38.30 -49.28
N PRO A 362 -31.14 38.74 -49.44
CA PRO A 362 -29.96 37.95 -49.13
C PRO A 362 -29.76 37.84 -47.62
N LYS A 363 -30.02 36.68 -47.01
CA LYS A 363 -29.50 36.37 -45.68
C LYS A 363 -28.00 36.13 -45.78
N ILE A 364 -27.26 37.06 -45.18
CA ILE A 364 -25.80 37.05 -44.98
C ILE A 364 -25.35 35.67 -44.48
N ARG A 365 -24.61 34.95 -45.32
CA ARG A 365 -23.87 33.74 -44.93
C ARG A 365 -22.77 34.16 -43.95
N THR A 366 -22.95 33.82 -42.68
CA THR A 366 -21.93 34.03 -41.65
C THR A 366 -20.73 33.13 -41.90
N ARG A 367 -19.52 33.70 -41.78
CA ARG A 367 -18.19 33.11 -42.00
C ARG A 367 -17.87 31.81 -41.23
N ARG A 368 -18.79 31.27 -40.42
CA ARG A 368 -18.56 30.08 -39.57
C ARG A 368 -18.60 28.73 -40.31
N SER A 369 -19.28 28.61 -41.46
CA SER A 369 -19.36 27.31 -42.16
C SER A 369 -18.14 26.98 -43.03
N LEU A 370 -17.37 27.99 -43.46
CA LEU A 370 -16.11 27.78 -44.20
C LEU A 370 -14.96 27.35 -43.28
N LEU A 371 -14.92 27.88 -42.05
CA LEU A 371 -13.93 27.46 -41.03
C LEU A 371 -14.11 26.01 -40.59
N SER A 372 -15.36 25.53 -40.51
CA SER A 372 -15.64 24.14 -40.09
C SER A 372 -15.15 23.10 -41.09
N ARG A 373 -15.14 23.41 -42.39
CA ARG A 373 -14.59 22.51 -43.43
C ARG A 373 -13.06 22.57 -43.53
N LEU A 374 -12.45 23.72 -43.21
CA LEU A 374 -10.99 23.86 -43.14
C LEU A 374 -10.39 23.15 -41.91
N VAL A 375 -11.07 23.17 -40.76
CA VAL A 375 -10.60 22.47 -39.54
C VAL A 375 -10.64 20.95 -39.73
N ILE A 376 -11.67 20.39 -40.38
CA ILE A 376 -11.76 18.94 -40.61
C ILE A 376 -10.68 18.47 -41.60
N ALA A 377 -10.39 19.23 -42.66
CA ALA A 377 -9.31 18.89 -43.59
C ALA A 377 -7.91 18.99 -42.96
N GLY A 378 -7.68 19.98 -42.08
CA GLY A 378 -6.43 20.13 -41.34
C GLY A 378 -6.17 19.00 -40.33
N SER A 379 -7.22 18.53 -39.65
CA SER A 379 -7.10 17.44 -38.66
C SER A 379 -6.75 16.09 -39.28
N VAL A 380 -7.21 15.80 -40.51
CA VAL A 380 -6.88 14.55 -41.20
C VAL A 380 -5.42 14.56 -41.69
N LEU A 381 -4.94 15.69 -42.20
CA LEU A 381 -3.52 15.83 -42.61
C LEU A 381 -2.56 15.77 -41.41
N GLY A 382 -2.91 16.35 -40.28
CA GLY A 382 -2.11 16.27 -39.05
C GLY A 382 -2.00 14.85 -38.49
N ALA A 383 -3.09 14.06 -38.58
CA ALA A 383 -3.09 12.67 -38.11
C ALA A 383 -2.21 11.75 -38.97
N VAL A 384 -2.18 11.96 -40.29
CA VAL A 384 -1.32 11.17 -41.20
C VAL A 384 0.16 11.48 -40.96
N TYR A 385 0.53 12.76 -40.81
CA TYR A 385 1.93 13.12 -40.50
C TYR A 385 2.39 12.66 -39.11
N ALA A 386 1.51 12.68 -38.11
CA ALA A 386 1.84 12.17 -36.78
C ALA A 386 2.04 10.64 -36.78
N PHE A 387 1.29 9.92 -37.62
CA PHE A 387 1.44 8.47 -37.76
C PHE A 387 2.75 8.08 -38.44
N ASP A 388 3.16 8.80 -39.49
CA ASP A 388 4.45 8.57 -40.15
C ASP A 388 5.63 8.84 -39.21
N LEU A 389 5.58 9.93 -38.43
CA LEU A 389 6.61 10.26 -37.41
C LEU A 389 6.70 9.22 -36.28
N LEU A 390 5.57 8.64 -35.85
CA LEU A 390 5.58 7.57 -34.85
C LEU A 390 6.06 6.23 -35.41
N SER A 391 5.80 5.95 -36.69
CA SER A 391 6.21 4.70 -37.34
C SER A 391 7.73 4.59 -37.49
N ASP A 392 8.42 5.72 -37.71
CA ASP A 392 9.88 5.77 -37.75
C ASP A 392 10.52 5.59 -36.38
N TRP A 393 9.84 6.00 -35.30
CA TRP A 393 10.31 5.83 -33.93
C TRP A 393 10.19 4.38 -33.42
N LEU A 394 9.29 3.59 -34.00
CA LEU A 394 9.06 2.19 -33.65
C LEU A 394 9.95 1.19 -34.42
N LYS A 395 10.86 1.67 -35.28
CA LYS A 395 11.83 0.80 -35.95
C LYS A 395 12.84 0.26 -34.92
N PRO A 396 12.96 -1.07 -34.75
CA PRO A 396 13.89 -1.64 -33.77
C PRO A 396 15.32 -1.29 -34.14
N HIS A 397 16.05 -0.68 -33.20
CA HIS A 397 17.49 -0.45 -33.35
C HIS A 397 18.22 -1.81 -33.48
N PRO A 398 19.19 -1.93 -34.40
CA PRO A 398 20.00 -3.14 -34.50
C PRO A 398 20.75 -3.36 -33.19
N ALA A 399 20.71 -4.60 -32.69
CA ALA A 399 21.36 -5.01 -31.45
C ALA A 399 22.87 -4.71 -31.52
N PRO A 400 23.48 -4.15 -30.45
CA PRO A 400 24.91 -3.96 -30.41
C PRO A 400 25.63 -5.30 -30.43
N ALA A 401 26.62 -5.41 -31.31
CA ALA A 401 27.51 -6.56 -31.43
C ALA A 401 28.17 -6.89 -30.08
N SER A 402 28.12 -8.16 -29.71
CA SER A 402 28.72 -8.74 -28.51
C SER A 402 30.23 -8.51 -28.46
N THR A 403 30.68 -7.71 -27.49
CA THR A 403 32.09 -7.53 -27.12
C THR A 403 32.61 -8.79 -26.38
N PRO A 404 33.81 -9.30 -26.72
CA PRO A 404 34.35 -10.51 -26.12
C PRO A 404 34.82 -10.33 -24.66
N ALA A 405 34.73 -11.44 -23.92
CA ALA A 405 35.02 -11.56 -22.50
C ALA A 405 36.47 -11.17 -22.14
N ILE A 406 36.61 -10.23 -21.20
CA ILE A 406 37.87 -9.87 -20.55
C ILE A 406 38.13 -10.85 -19.41
N GLN A 407 39.27 -11.53 -19.48
CA GLN A 407 39.75 -12.47 -18.48
C GLN A 407 40.21 -11.76 -17.19
N ARG A 408 39.64 -12.23 -16.06
CA ARG A 408 40.14 -12.23 -14.68
C ARG A 408 41.64 -12.56 -14.50
N PRO A 409 42.60 -11.67 -14.19
CA PRO A 409 43.89 -12.15 -13.70
C PRO A 409 43.80 -12.59 -12.23
N VAL A 410 44.43 -13.72 -11.97
CA VAL A 410 44.72 -14.35 -10.68
C VAL A 410 45.63 -13.43 -9.87
N ASN A 411 45.31 -13.22 -8.58
CA ASN A 411 46.16 -12.43 -7.69
C ASN A 411 46.93 -13.36 -6.74
N ASP A 412 48.25 -13.30 -6.87
CA ASP A 412 49.26 -14.05 -6.14
C ASP A 412 49.56 -13.46 -4.75
N GLN A 413 50.09 -14.35 -3.90
CA GLN A 413 50.53 -14.08 -2.53
C GLN A 413 51.93 -13.44 -2.45
N LYS A 414 52.21 -12.89 -1.24
CA LYS A 414 53.50 -12.48 -0.62
C LYS A 414 53.97 -11.06 -1.01
N THR A 415 54.60 -10.25 -0.15
CA THR A 415 55.61 -10.50 0.90
C THR A 415 55.65 -9.40 1.99
N LYS A 416 56.19 -9.79 3.16
CA LYS A 416 56.71 -8.98 4.28
C LYS A 416 57.77 -7.92 3.89
N LYS A 417 57.85 -6.82 4.68
CA LYS A 417 59.04 -6.04 5.16
C LYS A 417 58.50 -4.90 6.05
N THR A 418 58.65 -4.89 7.39
CA THR A 418 59.79 -4.52 8.27
C THR A 418 60.30 -3.06 8.18
N ASP A 419 60.49 -2.51 9.40
CA ASP A 419 61.23 -1.31 9.84
C ASP A 419 60.50 0.04 9.71
N GLY A 420 60.11 0.72 10.79
CA GLY A 420 60.92 1.44 11.79
C GLY A 420 60.56 2.94 11.64
N HIS A 421 60.41 3.86 12.60
CA HIS A 421 60.95 4.04 13.93
C HIS A 421 60.23 5.30 14.53
N THR A 422 59.83 5.26 15.82
CA THR A 422 59.68 6.33 16.85
C THR A 422 59.06 7.72 16.53
N THR A 423 58.27 8.39 17.38
CA THR A 423 58.59 8.83 18.76
C THR A 423 57.35 9.30 19.54
N LYS A 424 57.27 8.86 20.81
CA LYS A 424 56.93 9.61 22.05
C LYS A 424 55.83 10.69 22.02
N ARG A 425 54.77 10.49 22.83
CA ARG A 425 54.63 11.22 24.13
C ARG A 425 53.57 10.61 25.05
N LYS A 426 54.01 10.35 26.29
CA LYS A 426 53.27 9.89 27.46
C LYS A 426 52.26 10.93 27.94
N LYS A 427 51.10 10.47 28.44
CA LYS A 427 50.52 10.99 29.70
C LYS A 427 49.77 9.86 30.42
N HIS A 428 50.28 9.54 31.61
CA HIS A 428 49.73 8.60 32.56
C HIS A 428 48.40 9.11 33.12
N ARG A 429 47.41 8.22 33.29
CA ARG A 429 46.40 8.37 34.34
C ARG A 429 46.05 7.01 34.94
N SER A 430 46.65 6.81 36.12
CA SER A 430 46.22 6.01 37.28
C SER A 430 45.06 5.03 37.08
N VAL A 431 45.42 3.74 37.16
CA VAL A 431 44.57 2.59 37.40
C VAL A 431 44.22 2.57 38.89
N LYS A 432 42.92 2.62 39.23
CA LYS A 432 42.43 2.29 40.57
C LYS A 432 41.76 0.91 40.52
N LYS A 433 42.50 -0.07 41.03
CA LYS A 433 42.09 -1.46 41.30
C LYS A 433 40.84 -1.44 42.21
N ARG A 434 39.74 -2.05 41.77
CA ARG A 434 38.65 -2.52 42.64
C ARG A 434 38.46 -4.00 42.34
N GLN A 435 39.01 -4.82 43.21
CA GLN A 435 38.62 -6.22 43.38
C GLN A 435 37.35 -6.22 44.24
N SER A 436 36.31 -6.90 43.78
CA SER A 436 35.19 -7.31 44.62
C SER A 436 34.70 -8.67 44.11
N ALA A 437 34.89 -9.63 45.01
CA ALA A 437 34.41 -11.00 45.12
C ALA A 437 33.44 -11.51 44.03
N ILE A 438 33.87 -12.56 43.34
CA ILE A 438 33.02 -13.55 42.68
C ILE A 438 32.78 -14.63 43.74
N SER A 439 31.56 -14.71 44.27
CA SER A 439 31.12 -15.87 45.06
C SER A 439 30.87 -17.03 44.12
N ALA A 440 31.49 -18.17 44.45
CA ALA A 440 31.23 -19.46 43.82
C ALA A 440 29.78 -19.89 44.11
N VAL A 441 29.04 -20.19 43.06
CA VAL A 441 27.78 -20.94 43.14
C VAL A 441 28.04 -22.33 42.59
N GLU A 442 27.71 -23.29 43.42
CA GLU A 442 27.76 -24.74 43.31
C GLU A 442 26.85 -25.24 42.16
N PRO A 443 27.25 -26.27 41.38
CA PRO A 443 26.38 -26.81 40.34
C PRO A 443 25.35 -27.77 40.93
N GLU A 444 24.07 -27.38 40.83
CA GLU A 444 22.92 -28.24 41.14
C GLU A 444 22.79 -29.41 40.15
N GLN A 445 22.33 -30.52 40.71
CA GLN A 445 22.23 -31.85 40.15
C GLN A 445 21.28 -31.95 38.95
N GLN A 446 21.71 -32.75 37.97
CA GLN A 446 20.87 -33.23 36.88
C GLN A 446 19.81 -34.19 37.44
N ASN A 447 18.54 -33.77 37.43
CA ASN A 447 17.42 -34.68 37.64
C ASN A 447 17.12 -35.40 36.32
N GLU A 448 17.26 -36.72 36.36
CA GLU A 448 16.87 -37.65 35.31
C GLU A 448 15.35 -37.60 35.09
N MET A 449 14.95 -37.46 33.82
CA MET A 449 13.57 -37.66 33.38
C MET A 449 13.22 -39.16 33.44
N PRO A 450 12.07 -39.56 34.03
CA PRO A 450 11.57 -40.91 33.88
C PRO A 450 11.05 -41.16 32.45
N PRO A 451 11.18 -42.40 31.92
CA PRO A 451 10.70 -42.76 30.60
C PRO A 451 9.16 -42.73 30.52
N PRO A 452 8.58 -42.44 29.34
CA PRO A 452 7.13 -42.41 29.16
C PRO A 452 6.54 -43.82 29.25
N ALA A 453 5.43 -43.94 29.98
CA ALA A 453 4.66 -45.16 30.13
C ALA A 453 3.99 -45.57 28.82
N ASP A 454 4.06 -46.87 28.53
CA ASP A 454 3.37 -47.56 27.43
C ASP A 454 1.85 -47.36 27.52
N VAL A 455 1.26 -46.79 26.47
CA VAL A 455 -0.19 -46.77 26.26
C VAL A 455 -0.54 -47.98 25.41
N ALA A 456 -1.27 -48.93 26.01
CA ALA A 456 -1.86 -50.08 25.34
C ALA A 456 -2.95 -49.65 24.33
N PRO A 457 -3.14 -50.40 23.23
CA PRO A 457 -4.21 -50.13 22.26
C PRO A 457 -5.56 -50.63 22.77
N PRO A 458 -6.68 -49.93 22.46
CA PRO A 458 -8.01 -50.49 22.63
C PRO A 458 -8.43 -51.23 21.35
N ASP A 459 -8.60 -52.54 21.45
CA ASP A 459 -9.50 -53.32 20.60
C ASP A 459 -10.77 -53.62 21.42
N GLN A 460 -11.91 -53.03 21.02
CA GLN A 460 -13.28 -53.58 20.99
C GLN A 460 -14.32 -52.49 20.74
#